data_AF-A0A6I9WNZ4-F1
#
_entry.id   AF-A0A6I9WNZ4-F1
#
_cell.length_a   1.000
_cell.length_b   1.000
_cell.length_c   1.000
_cell.angle_alpha   90.00
_cell.angle_beta   90.00
_cell.angle_gamma   90.00
#
_symmetry.space_group_name_H-M   'P 1'
#
loop_
_entity.id
_entity.type
_entity.pdbx_description
1 polymer ?
#
loop_
_entity_poly.entity_id
_entity_poly.type
_entity_poly.pdbx_seq_one_letter_code
_entity_poly.pdbx_strand_id
1 'polypeptide(L)'
;METEEFFANLHYLPIAVFISLPTVFILTYVIAVLLGHVEAGFPYISDAATYAPESCIFSQAVNLITILMCFMIYVRYSQVKECIKTFASSTSLPKWNYWALVFGLISSAGLSIVANFQETSVIVVHLIGALLCFGGGTAYFWTQVYKIKNYVLKAH
;
A
#
# COMPACT_ATOMS: atom_id res chain seq x y z
N MET A 1 -6.26 -17.23 -24.63
CA MET A 1 -7.21 -16.11 -24.74
C MET A 1 -7.49 -15.52 -23.36
N GLU A 2 -8.01 -16.31 -22.40
CA GLU A 2 -8.26 -15.83 -21.02
C GLU A 2 -7.03 -15.28 -20.28
N THR A 3 -5.86 -15.91 -20.43
CA THR A 3 -4.62 -15.46 -19.77
C THR A 3 -4.14 -14.11 -20.30
N GLU A 4 -4.30 -13.85 -21.61
CA GLU A 4 -3.90 -12.57 -22.21
C GLU A 4 -4.83 -11.43 -21.82
N GLU A 5 -6.13 -11.73 -21.73
CA GLU A 5 -7.14 -10.78 -21.25
C GLU A 5 -6.93 -10.42 -19.76
N PHE A 6 -6.54 -11.39 -18.94
CA PHE A 6 -6.14 -11.14 -17.55
C PHE A 6 -4.97 -10.17 -17.43
N PHE A 7 -3.91 -10.35 -18.24
CA PHE A 7 -2.75 -9.44 -18.22
C PHE A 7 -3.10 -8.05 -18.78
N ALA A 8 -3.99 -7.95 -19.77
CA ALA A 8 -4.48 -6.68 -20.30
C ALA A 8 -5.22 -5.86 -19.23
N ASN A 9 -5.96 -6.52 -18.35
CA ASN A 9 -6.79 -5.91 -17.32
C ASN A 9 -6.06 -5.67 -15.99
N LEU A 10 -4.77 -6.00 -15.91
CA LEU A 10 -3.97 -5.90 -14.67
C LEU A 10 -3.83 -4.46 -14.15
N HIS A 11 -4.10 -3.46 -14.99
CA HIS A 11 -4.11 -2.05 -14.62
C HIS A 11 -5.31 -1.65 -13.75
N TYR A 12 -6.39 -2.43 -13.70
CA TYR A 12 -7.52 -2.17 -12.79
C TYR A 12 -7.16 -2.41 -11.32
N LEU A 13 -6.20 -3.29 -11.03
CA LEU A 13 -5.76 -3.59 -9.68
C LEU A 13 -5.23 -2.36 -8.91
N PRO A 14 -4.23 -1.60 -9.43
CA PRO A 14 -3.78 -0.38 -8.75
C PRO A 14 -4.85 0.70 -8.66
N ILE A 15 -5.77 0.78 -9.62
CA ILE A 15 -6.91 1.72 -9.57
C ILE A 15 -7.84 1.35 -8.41
N ALA A 16 -8.19 0.07 -8.28
CA ALA A 16 -9.03 -0.42 -7.20
C ALA A 16 -8.42 -0.16 -5.82
N VAL A 17 -7.11 -0.39 -5.65
CA VAL A 17 -6.39 -0.09 -4.41
C VAL A 17 -6.39 1.43 -4.13
N PHE A 18 -6.10 2.25 -5.13
CA PHE A 18 -6.05 3.71 -5.00
C PHE A 18 -7.39 4.32 -4.60
N ILE A 19 -8.50 3.78 -5.10
CA ILE A 19 -9.85 4.25 -4.76
C ILE A 19 -10.29 3.70 -3.39
N SER A 20 -10.05 2.41 -3.13
CA SER A 20 -10.57 1.75 -1.93
C SER A 20 -10.03 2.32 -0.62
N LEU A 21 -8.73 2.64 -0.54
CA LEU A 21 -8.12 3.09 0.71
C LEU A 21 -8.67 4.45 1.19
N PRO A 22 -8.72 5.53 0.37
CA PRO A 22 -9.39 6.77 0.75
C PRO A 22 -10.88 6.58 1.03
N THR A 23 -11.57 5.72 0.28
CA THR A 23 -12.99 5.44 0.52
C THR A 23 -13.21 4.86 1.92
N VAL A 24 -12.40 3.88 2.34
CA VAL A 24 -12.48 3.33 3.70
C VAL A 24 -12.25 4.42 4.74
N PHE A 25 -11.22 5.26 4.56
CA PHE A 25 -10.89 6.34 5.51
C PHE A 25 -12.03 7.36 5.66
N ILE A 26 -12.65 7.75 4.53
CA ILE A 26 -13.77 8.69 4.54
C ILE A 26 -14.99 8.05 5.19
N LEU A 27 -15.31 6.79 4.85
CA LEU A 27 -16.46 6.09 5.39
C LEU A 27 -16.36 5.91 6.91
N THR A 28 -15.20 5.49 7.42
CA THR A 28 -15.00 5.32 8.87
C THR A 28 -15.05 6.65 9.60
N TYR A 29 -14.49 7.71 9.02
CA TYR A 29 -14.62 9.06 9.57
C TYR A 29 -16.08 9.54 9.62
N VAL A 30 -16.85 9.36 8.55
CA VAL A 30 -18.26 9.73 8.53
C VAL A 30 -19.04 8.95 9.60
N ILE A 31 -18.79 7.64 9.74
CA ILE A 31 -19.42 6.83 10.80
C ILE A 31 -19.05 7.37 12.19
N ALA A 32 -17.77 7.65 12.45
CA ALA A 32 -17.30 8.17 13.72
C ALA A 32 -17.94 9.52 14.09
N VAL A 33 -18.09 10.43 13.11
CA VAL A 33 -18.79 11.72 13.30
C VAL A 33 -20.27 11.51 13.59
N LEU A 34 -20.94 10.64 12.84
CA LEU A 34 -22.37 10.36 13.02
C LEU A 34 -22.69 9.71 14.38
N LEU A 35 -21.74 8.95 14.93
CA LEU A 35 -21.84 8.34 16.26
C LEU A 35 -21.34 9.27 17.39
N GLY A 36 -20.82 10.45 17.06
CA GLY A 36 -20.30 11.40 18.03
C GLY A 36 -18.98 10.96 18.69
N HIS A 37 -18.25 10.03 18.09
CA HIS A 37 -16.95 9.56 18.58
C HIS A 37 -15.81 10.57 18.29
N VAL A 38 -15.96 11.37 17.24
CA VAL A 38 -15.02 12.44 16.85
C VAL A 38 -15.78 13.70 16.46
N GLU A 39 -15.14 14.86 16.63
CA GLU A 39 -15.71 16.14 16.18
C GLU A 39 -15.70 16.26 14.64
N ALA A 40 -16.72 16.90 14.09
CA ALA A 40 -16.79 17.22 12.67
C ALA A 40 -15.82 18.37 12.34
N GLY A 41 -14.54 18.03 12.17
CA GLY A 41 -13.46 18.97 11.91
C GLY A 41 -12.44 18.40 10.94
N PHE A 42 -11.16 18.44 11.33
CA PHE A 42 -10.10 17.81 10.55
C PHE A 42 -10.14 16.28 10.74
N PRO A 43 -10.19 15.47 9.67
CA PRO A 43 -10.34 14.03 9.77
C PRO A 43 -9.04 13.35 10.17
N TYR A 44 -8.78 13.26 11.47
CA TYR A 44 -7.73 12.42 12.01
C TYR A 44 -8.19 10.95 11.95
N ILE A 45 -7.61 10.19 11.02
CA ILE A 45 -8.01 8.80 10.78
C ILE A 45 -7.70 7.91 12.00
N SER A 46 -6.62 8.18 12.73
CA SER A 46 -6.27 7.43 13.94
C SER A 46 -7.34 7.57 15.02
N ASP A 47 -7.91 8.76 15.18
CA ASP A 47 -9.03 9.01 16.10
C ASP A 47 -10.32 8.35 15.57
N ALA A 48 -10.58 8.51 14.27
CA ALA A 48 -11.78 7.99 13.62
C ALA A 48 -11.84 6.47 13.46
N ALA A 49 -10.79 5.73 13.82
CA ALA A 49 -10.76 4.27 13.81
C ALA A 49 -10.48 3.70 15.21
N THR A 50 -10.75 4.47 16.26
CA THR A 50 -10.48 4.07 17.65
C THR A 50 -11.58 3.21 18.27
N TYR A 51 -12.86 3.57 18.14
CA TYR A 51 -13.96 2.88 18.82
C TYR A 51 -14.67 1.89 17.90
N ALA A 52 -15.50 1.02 18.48
CA ALA A 52 -16.40 0.16 17.71
C ALA A 52 -17.68 0.94 17.38
N PRO A 53 -18.27 0.76 16.18
CA PRO A 53 -17.96 -0.26 15.17
C PRO A 53 -16.89 0.13 14.14
N GLU A 54 -16.45 1.38 14.08
CA GLU A 54 -15.61 1.91 13.00
C GLU A 54 -14.20 1.31 12.97
N SER A 55 -13.60 1.03 14.12
CA SER A 55 -12.31 0.32 14.24
C SER A 55 -12.35 -1.07 13.61
N CYS A 56 -13.44 -1.83 13.82
CA CYS A 56 -13.62 -3.16 13.24
C CYS A 56 -13.77 -3.09 11.71
N ILE A 57 -14.57 -2.14 11.22
CA ILE A 57 -14.79 -1.91 9.79
C ILE A 57 -13.47 -1.49 9.13
N PHE A 58 -12.76 -0.54 9.74
CA PHE A 58 -11.46 -0.05 9.30
C PHE A 58 -10.45 -1.18 9.19
N SER A 59 -10.26 -1.93 10.29
CA SER A 59 -9.30 -3.03 10.33
C SER A 59 -9.61 -4.09 9.27
N GLN A 60 -10.86 -4.55 9.19
CA GLN A 60 -11.26 -5.57 8.22
C GLN A 60 -11.02 -5.12 6.78
N ALA A 61 -11.44 -3.91 6.43
CA ALA A 61 -11.30 -3.38 5.08
C ALA A 61 -9.82 -3.12 4.72
N VAL A 62 -9.05 -2.49 5.61
CA VAL A 62 -7.63 -2.18 5.36
C VAL A 62 -6.78 -3.45 5.30
N ASN A 63 -7.07 -4.48 6.09
CA ASN A 63 -6.37 -5.76 5.97
C ASN A 63 -6.61 -6.43 4.61
N LEU A 64 -7.84 -6.38 4.08
CA LEU A 64 -8.14 -6.87 2.72
C LEU A 64 -7.39 -6.06 1.65
N ILE A 65 -7.39 -4.73 1.77
CA ILE A 65 -6.63 -3.84 0.88
C ILE A 65 -5.13 -4.15 0.96
N THR A 66 -4.61 -4.44 2.14
CA THR A 66 -3.20 -4.79 2.34
C THR A 66 -2.82 -6.06 1.57
N ILE A 67 -3.70 -7.07 1.54
CA ILE A 67 -3.48 -8.27 0.73
C ILE A 67 -3.43 -7.93 -0.76
N LEU A 68 -4.37 -7.10 -1.24
CA LEU A 68 -4.37 -6.62 -2.63
C LEU A 68 -3.12 -5.80 -2.97
N MET A 69 -2.63 -4.99 -2.03
CA MET A 69 -1.37 -4.24 -2.16
C MET A 69 -0.18 -5.19 -2.29
N CYS A 70 -0.08 -6.23 -1.46
CA CYS A 70 0.97 -7.24 -1.57
C CYS A 70 0.96 -7.91 -2.96
N PHE A 71 -0.22 -8.27 -3.46
CA PHE A 71 -0.38 -8.84 -4.80
C PHE A 71 0.06 -7.85 -5.89
N MET A 72 -0.35 -6.58 -5.79
CA MET A 72 0.04 -5.51 -6.71
C MET A 72 1.57 -5.29 -6.72
N ILE A 73 2.22 -5.28 -5.56
CA ILE A 73 3.67 -5.13 -5.43
C ILE A 73 4.39 -6.31 -6.09
N TYR A 74 3.89 -7.55 -5.88
CA TYR A 74 4.47 -8.74 -6.51
C TYR A 74 4.31 -8.74 -8.03
N VAL A 75 3.14 -8.34 -8.52
CA VAL A 75 2.87 -8.14 -9.95
C VAL A 75 3.86 -7.12 -10.53
N ARG A 76 4.03 -5.98 -9.85
CA ARG A 76 4.97 -4.94 -10.30
C ARG A 76 6.40 -5.45 -10.34
N TYR A 77 6.83 -6.17 -9.31
CA TYR A 77 8.14 -6.82 -9.29
C TYR A 77 8.33 -7.76 -10.49
N SER A 78 7.32 -8.57 -10.81
CA SER A 78 7.35 -9.51 -11.93
C SER A 78 7.42 -8.80 -13.28
N GLN A 79 6.62 -7.74 -13.48
CA GLN A 79 6.67 -6.90 -14.68
C GLN A 79 8.04 -6.27 -14.89
N VAL A 80 8.64 -5.70 -13.83
CA VAL A 80 9.97 -5.11 -13.91
C VAL A 80 11.03 -6.17 -14.19
N LYS A 81 10.93 -7.35 -13.55
CA LYS A 81 11.85 -8.47 -13.79
C LYS A 81 11.82 -8.89 -15.26
N GLU A 82 10.65 -8.95 -15.88
CA GLU A 82 10.52 -9.31 -17.28
C GLU A 82 11.04 -8.21 -18.22
N CYS A 83 10.72 -6.94 -17.93
CA CYS A 83 11.26 -5.80 -18.66
C CYS A 83 12.80 -5.76 -18.64
N ILE A 84 13.41 -6.09 -17.50
CA ILE A 84 14.87 -6.17 -17.37
C ILE A 84 15.44 -7.24 -18.32
N LYS A 85 14.87 -8.45 -18.33
CA LYS A 85 15.34 -9.53 -19.20
C LYS A 85 15.24 -9.18 -20.68
N THR A 86 14.17 -8.50 -21.08
CA THR A 86 13.89 -8.22 -22.49
C THR A 86 14.67 -7.01 -23.01
N PHE A 87 14.86 -5.97 -22.19
CA PHE A 87 15.33 -4.67 -22.67
C PHE A 87 16.59 -4.13 -21.99
N ALA A 88 17.07 -4.74 -20.89
CA ALA A 88 18.17 -4.16 -20.10
C ALA A 88 19.30 -5.15 -19.81
N SER A 89 20.54 -4.75 -20.12
CA SER A 89 21.76 -5.51 -19.77
C SER A 89 22.33 -5.15 -18.38
N SER A 90 21.57 -4.45 -17.54
CA SER A 90 22.06 -3.95 -16.24
C SER A 90 22.13 -5.04 -15.17
N THR A 91 23.31 -5.25 -14.60
CA THR A 91 23.56 -6.22 -13.51
C THR A 91 23.03 -5.76 -12.15
N SER A 92 22.79 -4.46 -11.96
CA SER A 92 22.33 -3.90 -10.68
C SER A 92 20.81 -3.79 -10.56
N LEU A 93 20.11 -3.70 -11.69
CA LEU A 93 18.66 -3.47 -11.74
C LEU A 93 17.83 -4.62 -11.13
N PRO A 94 18.19 -5.91 -11.30
CA PRO A 94 17.51 -7.01 -10.60
C PRO A 94 17.58 -6.89 -9.07
N LYS A 95 18.72 -6.43 -8.52
CA LYS A 95 18.90 -6.24 -7.08
C LYS A 95 17.97 -5.15 -6.55
N TRP A 96 17.89 -4.02 -7.26
CA TRP A 96 16.99 -2.93 -6.89
C TRP A 96 15.51 -3.32 -7.00
N ASN A 97 15.14 -4.13 -7.98
CA ASN A 97 13.78 -4.66 -8.11
C ASN A 97 13.41 -5.57 -6.93
N TYR A 98 14.34 -6.45 -6.51
CA TYR A 98 14.14 -7.28 -5.31
C TYR A 98 14.00 -6.44 -4.04
N TRP A 99 14.86 -5.43 -3.83
CA TRP A 99 14.72 -4.54 -2.69
C TRP A 99 13.41 -3.73 -2.71
N ALA A 100 12.95 -3.32 -3.89
CA ALA A 100 11.64 -2.69 -4.02
C ALA A 100 10.52 -3.65 -3.56
N LEU A 101 10.54 -4.92 -3.96
CA LEU A 101 9.60 -5.92 -3.46
C LEU A 101 9.61 -5.98 -1.92
N VAL A 102 10.80 -6.07 -1.32
CA VAL A 102 10.95 -6.11 0.15
C VAL A 102 10.36 -4.86 0.82
N PHE A 103 10.71 -3.67 0.34
CA PHE A 103 10.19 -2.42 0.91
C PHE A 103 8.68 -2.28 0.77
N GLY A 104 8.12 -2.70 -0.38
CA GLY A 104 6.67 -2.73 -0.57
C GLY A 104 5.99 -3.66 0.42
N LEU A 105 6.51 -4.89 0.62
CA LEU A 105 5.93 -5.84 1.57
C LEU A 105 6.04 -5.36 3.02
N ILE A 106 7.15 -4.71 3.39
CA ILE A 106 7.31 -4.07 4.71
C ILE A 106 6.26 -2.96 4.90
N SER A 107 6.03 -2.15 3.86
CA SER A 107 5.02 -1.09 3.89
C SER A 107 3.62 -1.66 4.11
N SER A 108 3.25 -2.70 3.36
CA SER A 108 1.97 -3.40 3.52
C SER A 108 1.82 -3.99 4.93
N ALA A 109 2.86 -4.64 5.47
CA ALA A 109 2.83 -5.15 6.83
C ALA A 109 2.63 -4.04 7.87
N GLY A 110 3.29 -2.89 7.69
CA GLY A 110 3.10 -1.71 8.52
C GLY A 110 1.66 -1.18 8.47
N LEU A 111 1.04 -1.15 7.28
CA LEU A 111 -0.36 -0.73 7.12
C LEU A 111 -1.32 -1.66 7.87
N SER A 112 -1.10 -2.98 7.80
CA SER A 112 -1.89 -3.94 8.59
C SER A 112 -1.72 -3.72 10.10
N ILE A 113 -0.49 -3.45 10.58
CA ILE A 113 -0.27 -3.13 12.00
C ILE A 113 -1.06 -1.88 12.40
N VAL A 114 -0.93 -0.77 11.65
CA VAL A 114 -1.68 0.48 11.92
C VAL A 114 -3.18 0.24 11.96
N ALA A 115 -3.70 -0.65 11.12
CA ALA A 115 -5.13 -0.96 11.06
C ALA A 115 -5.66 -1.79 12.23
N ASN A 116 -4.81 -2.57 12.90
CA ASN A 116 -5.22 -3.47 13.99
C ASN A 116 -4.83 -2.96 15.37
N PHE A 117 -3.80 -2.10 15.47
CA PHE A 117 -3.29 -1.58 16.74
C PHE A 117 -3.54 -0.08 16.79
N GLN A 118 -4.64 0.32 17.41
CA GLN A 118 -5.04 1.72 17.55
C GLN A 118 -4.02 2.49 18.39
N GLU A 119 -3.83 3.76 18.03
CA GLU A 119 -2.93 4.69 18.70
C GLU A 119 -3.26 4.82 20.20
N THR A 120 -4.54 4.92 20.54
CA THR A 120 -5.06 5.08 21.91
C THR A 120 -4.92 3.82 22.77
N SER A 121 -4.84 2.64 22.14
CA SER A 121 -4.73 1.35 22.83
C SER A 121 -3.27 0.93 23.03
N VAL A 122 -2.45 0.96 21.97
CA VAL A 122 -1.07 0.46 21.99
C VAL A 122 -0.15 1.32 21.11
N ILE A 123 0.03 2.59 21.51
CA ILE A 123 0.81 3.60 20.79
C ILE A 123 2.16 3.10 20.25
N VAL A 124 2.92 2.35 21.03
CA VAL A 124 4.25 1.87 20.61
C VAL A 124 4.16 0.98 19.37
N VAL A 125 3.21 0.05 19.36
CA VAL A 125 2.99 -0.85 18.22
C VAL A 125 2.43 -0.08 17.02
N HIS A 126 1.52 0.86 17.27
CA HIS A 126 0.98 1.74 16.24
C HIS A 126 2.09 2.54 15.53
N LEU A 127 2.99 3.18 16.29
CA LEU A 127 4.09 3.96 15.74
C LEU A 127 5.11 3.11 14.98
N ILE A 128 5.40 1.89 15.44
CA ILE A 128 6.20 0.92 14.68
C ILE A 128 5.51 0.61 13.34
N GLY A 129 4.21 0.32 13.37
CA GLY A 129 3.41 0.10 12.16
C GLY A 129 3.47 1.28 11.21
N ALA A 130 3.30 2.51 11.72
CA ALA A 130 3.35 3.74 10.94
C ALA A 130 4.74 3.94 10.30
N LEU A 131 5.82 3.74 11.06
CA LEU A 131 7.19 3.82 10.53
C LEU A 131 7.43 2.80 9.41
N LEU A 132 6.98 1.55 9.59
CA LEU A 132 7.11 0.52 8.57
C LEU A 132 6.27 0.87 7.31
N CYS A 133 5.03 1.32 7.51
CA CYS A 133 4.11 1.72 6.45
C CYS A 133 4.68 2.85 5.61
N PHE A 134 4.94 4.00 6.24
CA PHE A 134 5.39 5.20 5.55
C PHE A 134 6.85 5.10 5.12
N GLY A 135 7.75 4.65 6.00
CA GLY A 135 9.17 4.49 5.68
C GLY A 135 9.42 3.46 4.59
N GLY A 136 8.80 2.27 4.70
CA GLY A 136 8.85 1.24 3.66
C GLY A 136 8.22 1.72 2.35
N GLY A 137 7.09 2.43 2.43
CA GLY A 137 6.40 2.99 1.27
C GLY A 137 7.25 4.02 0.53
N THR A 138 7.87 4.95 1.26
CA THR A 138 8.81 5.92 0.68
C THR A 138 10.00 5.24 -0.01
N ALA A 139 10.61 4.24 0.65
CA ALA A 139 11.71 3.48 0.06
C ALA A 139 11.27 2.69 -1.21
N TYR A 140 10.06 2.11 -1.20
CA TYR A 140 9.46 1.47 -2.36
C TYR A 140 9.28 2.46 -3.52
N PHE A 141 8.62 3.59 -3.30
CA PHE A 141 8.41 4.57 -4.36
C PHE A 141 9.72 5.16 -4.87
N TRP A 142 10.69 5.41 -4.00
CA TRP A 142 12.03 5.87 -4.41
C TRP A 142 12.70 4.87 -5.34
N THR A 143 12.70 3.57 -5.00
CA THR A 143 13.30 2.54 -5.84
C THR A 143 12.57 2.38 -7.18
N GLN A 144 11.23 2.42 -7.19
CA GLN A 144 10.43 2.36 -8.40
C GLN A 144 10.66 3.56 -9.34
N VAL A 145 10.62 4.78 -8.81
CA VAL A 145 10.71 6.01 -9.62
C VAL A 145 12.16 6.33 -9.99
N TYR A 146 13.08 6.33 -9.02
CA TYR A 146 14.43 6.84 -9.27
C TYR A 146 15.37 5.79 -9.85
N LYS A 147 15.24 4.51 -9.48
CA LYS A 147 16.12 3.44 -9.98
C LYS A 147 15.50 2.71 -11.15
N ILE A 148 14.24 2.29 -11.07
CA ILE A 148 13.65 1.46 -12.12
C ILE A 148 13.25 2.31 -13.34
N LYS A 149 12.42 3.35 -13.15
CA LYS A 149 11.94 4.18 -14.27
C LYS A 149 13.08 4.89 -15.02
N ASN A 150 14.06 5.47 -14.30
CA ASN A 150 15.19 6.16 -14.94
C ASN A 150 16.09 5.24 -15.77
N TYR A 151 16.16 3.94 -15.46
CA TYR A 151 16.93 2.99 -16.27
C TYR A 151 16.15 2.53 -17.49
N VAL A 152 14.85 2.29 -17.36
CA VAL A 152 13.99 1.93 -18.51
C VAL A 152 13.94 3.06 -19.54
N LEU A 153 13.86 4.32 -19.10
CA LEU A 153 13.87 5.49 -19.99
C LEU A 153 15.23 5.78 -20.64
N LYS A 154 16.34 5.24 -20.13
CA LYS A 154 17.68 5.39 -20.70
C LYS A 154 18.07 4.25 -21.66
N ALA A 155 17.29 3.18 -21.68
CA ALA A 155 17.50 2.03 -22.58
C ALA A 155 16.82 2.22 -23.95
N HIS A 156 16.04 3.28 -24.11
CA HIS A 156 15.44 3.78 -25.34
C HIS A 156 16.00 5.17 -25.64
#